data_AF-A0A845DHH8-F1
#
_entry.id   AF-A0A845DHH8-F1
#
_cell.length_a   1.000
_cell.length_b   1.000
_cell.length_c   1.000
_cell.angle_alpha   90.00
_cell.angle_beta   90.00
_cell.angle_gamma   90.00
#
_symmetry.space_group_name_H-M   'P 1'
#
loop_
_entity.id
_entity.type
_entity.pdbx_description
1 polymer ?
#
loop_
_entity_poly.entity_id
_entity_poly.type
_entity_poly.pdbx_seq_one_letter_code
_entity_poly.pdbx_strand_id
1 'polypeptide(L)'
;MVVGNETVPTTERLQSDAYTRPSSRPTILIGNRFQTGLVRLLVIYVVLIFSAFLFLLPFYWMVNTALKPSNQVFTLPPTWIPKPVMWSNFLTAFTIQYETDPPVYNYALNTLIVTVNGVVSTIFSSALVAYAFARLEFPGKNVIFLGILSTLMIPFAVVMVPQFIIWRYLNWLDTLWPLMIPHWFGS
;
A
#
# COMPACT_ATOMS: atom_id res chain seq x y z
N MET A 1 -6.79 -95.07 22.37
CA MET A 1 -7.38 -94.25 23.44
C MET A 1 -6.91 -92.82 23.17
N VAL A 2 -7.53 -92.04 22.27
CA VAL A 2 -8.74 -91.18 22.44
C VAL A 2 -8.81 -90.63 23.88
N VAL A 3 -8.79 -89.33 24.20
CA VAL A 3 -9.57 -88.15 23.73
C VAL A 3 -8.76 -86.91 24.18
N GLY A 4 -8.48 -85.89 23.37
CA GLY A 4 -9.34 -84.72 23.11
C GLY A 4 -8.91 -83.52 23.96
N ASN A 5 -8.08 -82.63 23.39
CA ASN A 5 -7.73 -81.35 24.00
C ASN A 5 -8.58 -80.27 23.34
N GLU A 6 -9.64 -79.86 24.05
CA GLU A 6 -10.53 -78.78 23.65
C GLU A 6 -9.75 -77.46 23.65
N THR A 7 -9.57 -76.88 22.46
CA THR A 7 -9.03 -75.54 22.30
C THR A 7 -10.09 -74.53 22.70
N VAL A 8 -9.92 -73.92 23.88
CA VAL A 8 -10.65 -72.72 24.30
C VAL A 8 -10.48 -71.64 23.21
N PRO A 9 -11.57 -71.05 22.67
CA PRO A 9 -11.48 -70.09 21.58
C PRO A 9 -10.84 -68.77 22.02
N THR A 10 -9.92 -68.27 21.19
CA THR A 10 -9.04 -67.11 21.35
C THR A 10 -9.75 -65.76 21.57
N THR A 11 -11.09 -65.72 21.59
CA THR A 11 -11.88 -64.48 21.67
C THR A 11 -12.02 -63.91 23.09
N GLU A 12 -11.81 -64.70 24.14
CA GLU A 12 -11.91 -64.22 25.54
C GLU A 12 -10.66 -63.46 26.00
N ARG A 13 -9.49 -63.76 25.45
CA ARG A 13 -8.22 -63.09 25.82
C ARG A 13 -8.11 -61.65 25.31
N LEU A 14 -8.92 -61.26 24.32
CA LEU A 14 -8.90 -59.90 23.77
C LEU A 14 -9.76 -58.91 24.56
N GLN A 15 -10.61 -59.37 25.48
CA GLN A 15 -11.49 -58.50 26.27
C GLN A 15 -10.91 -58.12 27.64
N SER A 16 -9.98 -58.90 28.21
CA SER A 16 -9.36 -58.59 29.52
C SER A 16 -8.36 -57.44 29.46
N ASP A 17 -7.70 -57.24 28.31
CA ASP A 17 -6.62 -56.28 28.16
C ASP A 17 -7.11 -54.89 27.72
N ALA A 18 -8.41 -54.74 27.45
CA ALA A 18 -9.01 -53.51 26.94
C ALA A 18 -9.51 -52.54 28.02
N TYR A 19 -9.42 -52.88 29.32
CA TYR A 19 -10.02 -52.08 30.41
C TYR A 19 -9.02 -51.66 31.52
N THR A 20 -7.79 -51.27 31.16
CA THR A 20 -6.94 -50.50 32.08
C THR A 20 -6.41 -49.24 31.37
N ARG A 21 -7.32 -48.32 31.03
CA ARG A 21 -6.90 -46.96 30.66
C ARG A 21 -6.42 -46.24 31.93
N PRO A 22 -5.17 -45.76 32.00
CA PRO A 22 -4.80 -44.83 33.05
C PRO A 22 -5.65 -43.57 32.87
N SER A 23 -6.34 -43.15 33.93
CA SER A 23 -7.12 -41.92 33.97
C SER A 23 -6.17 -40.72 33.97
N SER A 24 -5.77 -40.27 32.78
CA SER A 24 -5.13 -38.99 32.60
C SER A 24 -6.13 -37.88 32.94
N ARG A 25 -6.11 -37.45 34.21
CA ARG A 25 -6.73 -36.19 34.62
C ARG A 25 -6.14 -35.10 33.71
N PRO A 26 -6.95 -34.23 33.09
CA PRO A 26 -6.41 -33.05 32.43
C PRO A 26 -5.83 -32.16 33.54
N THR A 27 -4.52 -32.21 33.73
CA THR A 27 -3.83 -31.19 34.52
C THR A 27 -4.02 -29.88 33.76
N ILE A 28 -4.96 -29.07 34.21
CA ILE A 28 -5.19 -27.72 33.74
C ILE A 28 -3.95 -26.90 34.13
N LEU A 29 -2.95 -26.91 33.26
CA LEU A 29 -1.84 -25.96 33.29
C LEU A 29 -2.37 -24.61 32.81
N ILE A 30 -3.09 -23.88 33.66
CA ILE A 30 -3.25 -22.43 33.49
C ILE A 30 -1.88 -21.81 33.80
N GLY A 31 -0.99 -21.92 32.83
CA GLY A 31 0.33 -21.33 32.86
C GLY A 31 0.24 -19.84 32.57
N ASN A 32 1.02 -19.07 33.32
CA ASN A 32 1.17 -17.61 33.28
C ASN A 32 1.61 -17.01 31.91
N ARG A 33 1.60 -17.80 30.83
CA ARG A 33 1.93 -17.41 29.45
C ARG A 33 0.88 -16.49 28.81
N PHE A 34 -0.34 -16.47 29.35
CA PHE A 34 -1.40 -15.58 28.88
C PHE A 34 -1.22 -14.11 29.30
N GLN A 35 -0.64 -13.85 30.47
CA GLN A 35 -0.47 -12.47 30.97
C GLN A 35 0.59 -11.69 30.16
N THR A 36 1.70 -12.33 29.78
CA THR A 36 2.71 -11.73 28.89
C THR A 36 2.13 -11.44 27.50
N GLY A 37 1.20 -12.27 27.03
CA GLY A 37 0.47 -12.04 25.77
C GLY A 37 -0.45 -10.82 25.83
N LEU A 38 -1.23 -10.66 26.90
CA LEU A 38 -2.15 -9.54 27.07
C LEU A 38 -1.42 -8.20 27.28
N VAL A 39 -0.37 -8.17 28.09
CA VAL A 39 0.44 -6.95 28.29
C VAL A 39 1.13 -6.55 26.98
N ARG A 40 1.73 -7.51 26.27
CA ARG A 40 2.31 -7.26 24.95
C ARG A 40 1.27 -6.72 23.96
N LEU A 41 0.07 -7.31 23.94
CA LEU A 41 -1.02 -6.87 23.08
C LEU A 41 -1.42 -5.43 23.41
N LEU A 42 -1.63 -5.12 24.69
CA LEU A 42 -1.99 -3.77 25.14
C LEU A 42 -0.92 -2.75 24.75
N VAL A 43 0.36 -3.06 24.95
CA VAL A 43 1.47 -2.19 24.52
C VAL A 43 1.46 -1.97 23.01
N ILE A 44 1.25 -3.04 22.22
CA ILE A 44 1.13 -2.93 20.75
C ILE A 44 -0.04 -2.00 20.39
N TYR A 45 -1.24 -2.21 20.95
CA TYR A 45 -2.39 -1.37 20.65
C TYR A 45 -2.19 0.08 21.06
N VAL A 46 -1.59 0.36 22.22
CA VAL A 46 -1.29 1.74 22.64
C VAL A 46 -0.32 2.41 21.67
N VAL A 47 0.75 1.72 21.26
CA VAL A 47 1.70 2.24 20.28
C VAL A 47 1.03 2.46 18.91
N LEU A 48 0.19 1.52 18.46
CA LEU A 48 -0.53 1.65 17.20
C LEU A 48 -1.53 2.81 17.21
N ILE A 49 -2.31 2.96 18.29
CA ILE A 49 -3.27 4.04 18.47
C ILE A 49 -2.55 5.38 18.52
N PHE A 50 -1.49 5.48 19.31
CA PHE A 50 -0.68 6.70 19.40
C PHE A 50 -0.07 7.08 18.04
N SER A 51 0.51 6.10 17.34
CA SER A 51 1.07 6.31 16.00
C SER A 51 -0.03 6.75 15.01
N ALA A 52 -1.20 6.11 15.05
CA ALA A 52 -2.32 6.48 14.20
C ALA A 52 -2.76 7.92 14.44
N PHE A 53 -2.87 8.37 15.69
CA PHE A 53 -3.18 9.77 16.00
C PHE A 53 -2.11 10.72 15.46
N LEU A 54 -0.83 10.38 15.61
CA LEU A 54 0.28 11.19 15.08
C LEU A 54 0.20 11.35 13.56
N PHE A 55 -0.12 10.28 12.83
CA PHE A 55 -0.30 10.32 11.38
C PHE A 55 -1.58 11.03 10.95
N LEU A 56 -2.64 11.03 11.77
CA LEU A 56 -3.90 11.71 11.48
C LEU A 56 -3.85 13.23 11.69
N LEU A 57 -2.91 13.74 12.49
CA LEU A 57 -2.75 15.18 12.73
C LEU A 57 -2.64 16.03 11.44
N PRO A 58 -1.76 15.73 10.47
CA PRO A 58 -1.71 16.51 9.22
C PRO A 58 -3.01 16.43 8.40
N PHE A 59 -3.72 15.31 8.43
CA PHE A 59 -5.03 15.20 7.76
C PHE A 59 -6.10 16.04 8.46
N TYR A 60 -6.13 16.02 9.78
CA TYR A 60 -6.98 16.90 10.57
C TYR A 60 -6.68 18.37 10.25
N TRP A 61 -5.40 18.73 10.19
CA TRP A 61 -4.96 20.08 9.83
C TRP A 61 -5.44 20.49 8.43
N MET A 62 -5.34 19.58 7.46
CA MET A 62 -5.81 19.80 6.08
C MET A 62 -7.32 20.05 6.03
N VAL A 63 -8.13 19.22 6.70
CA VAL A 63 -9.60 19.39 6.74
C VAL A 63 -9.99 20.67 7.49
N ASN A 64 -9.36 20.94 8.62
CA ASN A 64 -9.56 22.18 9.38
C ASN A 64 -9.26 23.41 8.51
N THR A 65 -8.14 23.40 7.78
CA THR A 65 -7.75 24.51 6.90
C THR A 65 -8.68 24.67 5.72
N ALA A 66 -9.15 23.56 5.11
CA ALA A 66 -10.12 23.61 4.02
C ALA A 66 -11.47 24.25 4.41
N LEU A 67 -11.84 24.18 5.70
CA LEU A 67 -13.08 24.75 6.25
C LEU A 67 -12.93 26.19 6.76
N LYS A 68 -11.73 26.78 6.72
CA LYS A 68 -11.48 28.15 7.18
C LYS A 68 -11.78 29.18 6.08
N PRO A 69 -12.15 30.41 6.47
CA PRO A 69 -12.08 31.55 5.57
C PRO A 69 -10.63 31.93 5.26
N SER A 70 -10.38 32.50 4.09
CA SER A 70 -9.03 32.82 3.58
C SER A 70 -8.25 33.72 4.54
N ASN A 71 -8.94 34.58 5.29
CA ASN A 71 -8.34 35.46 6.29
C ASN A 71 -7.91 34.74 7.58
N GLN A 72 -8.33 33.49 7.82
CA GLN A 72 -7.96 32.67 8.99
C GLN A 72 -6.94 31.57 8.66
N VAL A 73 -6.62 31.36 7.38
CA VAL A 73 -5.62 30.36 6.96
C VAL A 73 -4.23 30.74 7.47
N PHE A 74 -3.91 32.04 7.48
CA PHE A 74 -2.59 32.58 7.84
C PHE A 74 -2.57 33.34 9.18
N THR A 75 -3.59 33.18 10.04
CA THR A 75 -3.60 33.87 11.35
C THR A 75 -2.71 33.19 12.37
N LEU A 76 -2.01 34.01 13.15
CA LEU A 76 -1.23 33.61 14.33
C LEU A 76 -1.93 34.14 15.59
N PRO A 77 -2.28 33.32 16.58
CA PRO A 77 -2.04 31.88 16.67
C PRO A 77 -2.93 31.05 15.71
N PRO A 78 -2.46 29.87 15.26
CA PRO A 78 -3.22 29.03 14.35
C PRO A 78 -4.52 28.53 15.01
N THR A 79 -5.64 28.70 14.32
CA THR A 79 -6.95 28.27 14.82
C THR A 79 -7.13 26.76 14.61
N TRP A 80 -7.28 26.01 15.71
CA TRP A 80 -7.50 24.56 15.64
C TRP A 80 -8.92 24.19 15.22
N ILE A 81 -9.88 25.08 15.48
CA ILE A 81 -11.29 24.92 15.08
C ILE A 81 -11.70 26.14 14.27
N PRO A 82 -12.25 25.99 13.06
CA PRO A 82 -12.66 27.13 12.23
C PRO A 82 -13.85 27.84 12.87
N LYS A 83 -13.86 29.18 12.84
CA LYS A 83 -14.98 29.98 13.32
C LYS A 83 -15.21 31.16 12.36
N PRO A 84 -16.17 31.12 11.42
CA PRO A 84 -17.16 30.07 11.16
C PRO A 84 -16.61 28.88 10.37
N VAL A 85 -17.33 27.75 10.41
CA VAL A 85 -17.07 26.59 9.55
C VAL A 85 -17.68 26.84 8.18
N MET A 86 -16.87 26.93 7.13
CA MET A 86 -17.31 27.26 5.77
C MET A 86 -17.34 26.05 4.85
N TRP A 87 -18.44 25.28 4.90
CA TRP A 87 -18.71 24.19 3.96
C TRP A 87 -18.86 24.67 2.51
N SER A 88 -19.21 25.94 2.32
CA SER A 88 -19.28 26.58 1.01
C SER A 88 -17.97 26.49 0.24
N ASN A 89 -16.82 26.42 0.92
CA ASN A 89 -15.50 26.27 0.27
C ASN A 89 -15.45 25.05 -0.65
N PHE A 90 -16.05 23.93 -0.25
CA PHE A 90 -16.12 22.73 -1.09
C PHE A 90 -17.01 22.96 -2.32
N LEU A 91 -18.22 23.50 -2.13
CA LEU A 91 -19.11 23.81 -3.25
C LEU A 91 -18.46 24.78 -4.22
N THR A 92 -17.88 25.87 -3.71
CA THR A 92 -17.14 26.87 -4.47
C THR A 92 -16.01 26.26 -5.27
N ALA A 93 -15.24 25.33 -4.70
CA ALA A 93 -14.15 24.65 -5.41
C ALA A 93 -14.65 23.78 -6.59
N PHE A 94 -15.85 23.22 -6.51
CA PHE A 94 -16.43 22.40 -7.58
C PHE A 94 -17.21 23.20 -8.63
N THR A 95 -17.80 24.35 -8.26
CA THR A 95 -18.74 25.08 -9.12
C THR A 95 -18.23 26.41 -9.64
N ILE A 96 -17.38 27.11 -8.90
CA ILE A 96 -16.96 28.47 -9.26
C ILE A 96 -15.68 28.38 -10.09
N GLN A 97 -15.80 28.78 -11.35
CA GLN A 97 -14.66 29.17 -12.17
C GLN A 97 -14.21 30.55 -11.68
N TYR A 98 -13.09 30.61 -10.96
CA TYR A 98 -12.44 31.90 -10.72
C TYR A 98 -11.92 32.43 -12.06
N GLU A 99 -11.78 33.75 -12.20
CA GLU A 99 -11.46 34.47 -13.46
C GLU A 99 -10.26 33.91 -14.26
N THR A 100 -9.44 33.03 -13.68
CA THR A 100 -8.26 32.45 -14.32
C THR A 100 -8.13 30.92 -14.15
N ASP A 101 -8.95 30.27 -13.31
CA ASP A 101 -8.75 28.86 -12.94
C ASP A 101 -9.95 27.97 -13.30
N PRO A 102 -9.74 26.85 -14.02
CA PRO A 102 -10.79 25.87 -14.26
C PRO A 102 -11.25 25.20 -12.94
N PRO A 103 -12.52 24.76 -12.88
CA PRO A 103 -13.04 24.04 -11.73
C PRO A 103 -12.21 22.80 -11.35
N VAL A 104 -12.24 22.41 -10.07
CA VAL A 104 -11.42 21.30 -9.53
C VAL A 104 -11.61 19.97 -10.28
N TYR A 105 -12.81 19.72 -10.83
CA TYR A 105 -13.06 18.50 -11.59
C TYR A 105 -12.17 18.38 -12.85
N ASN A 106 -11.78 19.48 -13.50
CA ASN A 106 -10.89 19.44 -14.67
C ASN A 106 -9.49 18.96 -14.27
N TYR A 107 -8.97 19.42 -13.14
CA TYR A 107 -7.68 18.94 -12.62
C TYR A 107 -7.75 17.46 -12.24
N ALA A 108 -8.88 17.03 -11.65
CA ALA A 108 -9.10 15.62 -11.33
C ALA A 108 -9.16 14.76 -12.59
N LEU A 109 -9.86 15.20 -13.64
CA LEU A 109 -9.92 14.51 -14.93
C LEU A 109 -8.56 14.45 -15.62
N ASN A 110 -7.82 15.56 -15.68
CA ASN A 110 -6.46 15.57 -16.25
C ASN A 110 -5.54 14.59 -15.50
N THR A 111 -5.58 14.60 -14.16
CA THR A 111 -4.81 13.68 -13.33
C THR A 111 -5.21 12.24 -13.58
N LEU A 112 -6.51 11.96 -13.68
CA LEU A 112 -7.03 10.63 -13.97
C LEU A 112 -6.54 10.13 -15.35
N ILE A 113 -6.64 10.96 -16.39
CA ILE A 113 -6.19 10.64 -17.74
C ILE A 113 -4.69 10.34 -17.74
N VAL A 114 -3.88 11.22 -17.16
CA VAL A 114 -2.42 11.06 -17.10
C VAL A 114 -2.05 9.81 -16.31
N THR A 115 -2.65 9.60 -15.14
CA THR A 115 -2.31 8.48 -14.25
C THR A 115 -2.73 7.14 -14.84
N VAL A 116 -3.96 7.02 -15.35
CA VAL A 116 -4.45 5.75 -15.93
C VAL A 116 -3.59 5.36 -17.14
N ASN A 117 -3.35 6.30 -18.04
CA ASN A 117 -2.50 6.05 -19.20
C ASN A 117 -1.06 5.71 -18.79
N GLY A 118 -0.48 6.48 -17.87
CA GLY A 118 0.87 6.23 -17.37
C GLY A 118 1.01 4.85 -16.73
N VAL A 119 0.06 4.44 -15.88
CA VAL A 119 0.06 3.14 -15.20
C VAL A 119 -0.08 2.00 -16.21
N VAL A 120 -1.05 2.07 -17.12
CA VAL A 120 -1.29 1.01 -18.11
C VAL A 120 -0.05 0.81 -18.99
N SER A 121 0.51 1.90 -19.53
CA SER A 121 1.67 1.81 -20.41
C SER A 121 2.94 1.41 -19.66
N THR A 122 3.15 1.89 -18.44
CA THR A 122 4.31 1.51 -17.61
C THR A 122 4.27 0.02 -17.29
N ILE A 123 3.13 -0.52 -16.87
CA ILE A 123 2.97 -1.94 -16.57
C ILE A 123 3.22 -2.76 -17.84
N PHE A 124 2.63 -2.36 -18.96
CA PHE A 124 2.80 -3.07 -20.23
C PHE A 124 4.27 -3.11 -20.68
N SER A 125 4.93 -1.95 -20.72
CA SER A 125 6.33 -1.83 -21.15
C SER A 125 7.28 -2.54 -20.18
N SER A 126 7.13 -2.29 -18.88
CA SER A 126 8.00 -2.87 -17.85
C SER A 126 7.84 -4.38 -17.77
N ALA A 127 6.63 -4.92 -17.94
CA ALA A 127 6.40 -6.36 -17.98
C ALA A 127 7.11 -7.02 -19.17
N LEU A 128 7.08 -6.37 -20.35
CA LEU A 128 7.75 -6.88 -21.55
C LEU A 128 9.28 -6.91 -21.37
N VAL A 129 9.85 -5.81 -20.87
CA VAL A 129 11.29 -5.71 -20.58
C VAL A 129 11.70 -6.71 -19.50
N ALA A 130 10.96 -6.78 -18.38
CA ALA A 130 11.23 -7.71 -17.30
C ALA A 130 11.14 -9.18 -17.77
N TYR A 131 10.18 -9.52 -18.63
CA TYR A 131 10.07 -10.86 -19.21
C TYR A 131 11.30 -11.20 -20.06
N ALA A 132 11.76 -10.28 -20.91
CA ALA A 132 12.99 -10.49 -21.70
C ALA A 132 14.21 -10.72 -20.79
N PHE A 133 14.35 -9.94 -19.73
CA PHE A 133 15.43 -10.14 -18.76
C PHE A 133 15.27 -11.39 -17.87
N ALA A 134 14.05 -11.86 -17.60
CA ALA A 134 13.83 -13.01 -16.72
C ALA A 134 13.87 -14.35 -17.47
N ARG A 135 13.39 -14.39 -18.72
CA ARG A 135 13.16 -15.64 -19.46
C ARG A 135 14.04 -15.83 -20.69
N LEU A 136 14.53 -14.74 -21.31
CA LEU A 136 15.40 -14.85 -22.49
C LEU A 136 16.87 -14.78 -22.09
N GLU A 137 17.66 -15.62 -22.77
CA GLU A 137 19.11 -15.58 -22.74
C GLU A 137 19.59 -14.94 -24.04
N PHE A 138 20.18 -13.75 -23.95
CA PHE A 138 20.68 -13.01 -25.10
C PHE A 138 22.07 -12.43 -24.79
N PRO A 139 22.95 -12.33 -25.81
CA PRO A 139 24.29 -11.80 -25.61
C PRO A 139 24.23 -10.32 -25.20
N GLY A 140 25.01 -9.92 -24.19
CA GLY A 140 25.08 -8.53 -23.71
C GLY A 140 24.08 -8.13 -22.62
N LYS A 141 23.23 -9.07 -22.15
CA LYS A 141 22.23 -8.84 -21.09
C LYS A 141 22.79 -8.13 -19.84
N ASN A 142 23.93 -8.57 -19.33
CA ASN A 142 24.54 -7.98 -18.12
C ASN A 142 25.02 -6.54 -18.35
N VAL A 143 25.49 -6.22 -19.56
CA VAL A 143 25.96 -4.86 -19.89
C VAL A 143 24.77 -3.91 -19.97
N ILE A 144 23.68 -4.31 -20.63
CA ILE A 144 22.46 -3.50 -20.73
C ILE A 144 21.85 -3.32 -19.34
N PHE A 145 21.81 -4.37 -18.52
CA PHE A 145 21.33 -4.28 -17.14
C PHE A 145 22.13 -3.27 -16.31
N LEU A 146 23.48 -3.31 -16.40
CA LEU A 146 24.34 -2.34 -15.74
C LEU A 146 24.11 -0.91 -16.26
N GLY A 147 23.87 -0.76 -17.56
CA GLY A 147 23.50 0.52 -18.18
C GLY A 147 22.22 1.10 -17.59
N ILE A 148 21.16 0.28 -17.47
CA ILE A 148 19.89 0.68 -16.85
C ILE A 148 20.12 1.13 -15.40
N LEU A 149 20.82 0.33 -14.59
CA LEU A 149 21.18 0.70 -13.21
C LEU A 149 21.93 2.03 -13.13
N SER A 150 22.86 2.26 -14.06
CA SER A 150 23.64 3.50 -14.13
C SER A 150 22.73 4.70 -14.40
N THR A 151 21.71 4.55 -15.26
CA THR A 151 20.74 5.63 -15.53
C THR A 151 19.85 5.96 -14.35
N LEU A 152 19.53 5.00 -13.47
CA LEU A 152 18.74 5.24 -12.25
C LEU A 152 19.50 6.08 -11.20
N MET A 153 20.83 6.16 -11.31
CA MET A 153 21.66 6.99 -10.44
C MET A 153 21.69 8.46 -10.88
N ILE A 154 21.19 8.78 -12.08
CA ILE A 154 21.18 10.15 -12.59
C ILE A 154 20.11 10.94 -11.81
N PRO A 155 20.49 12.07 -11.16
CA PRO A 155 19.54 12.87 -10.40
C PRO A 155 18.55 13.57 -11.33
N PHE A 156 17.28 13.58 -10.93
CA PHE A 156 16.18 14.17 -11.71
C PHE A 156 16.43 15.64 -12.12
N ALA A 157 17.09 16.42 -11.27
CA ALA A 157 17.38 17.83 -11.54
C ALA A 157 18.22 18.04 -12.82
N VAL A 158 19.09 17.10 -13.18
CA VAL A 158 19.97 17.21 -14.36
C VAL A 158 19.21 16.92 -15.66
N VAL A 159 18.20 16.04 -15.61
CA VAL A 159 17.40 15.66 -16.78
C VAL A 159 16.19 16.58 -17.01
N MET A 160 15.75 17.32 -16.00
CA MET A 160 14.57 18.18 -16.10
C MET A 160 14.71 19.28 -17.17
N VAL A 161 15.84 19.99 -17.22
CA VAL A 161 16.08 21.07 -18.20
C VAL A 161 16.10 20.55 -19.65
N PRO A 162 16.90 19.52 -20.00
CA PRO A 162 16.89 19.00 -21.37
C PRO A 162 15.52 18.41 -21.74
N GLN A 163 14.82 17.75 -20.81
CA GLN A 163 13.46 17.26 -21.04
C GLN A 163 12.51 18.41 -21.41
N PHE A 164 12.54 19.53 -20.69
CA PHE A 164 11.73 20.71 -21.04
C PHE A 164 12.05 21.24 -22.44
N ILE A 165 13.34 21.32 -22.79
CA ILE A 165 13.79 21.80 -24.11
C ILE A 165 13.26 20.89 -25.24
N ILE A 166 13.27 19.56 -25.05
CA ILE A 166 12.71 18.61 -26.02
C ILE A 166 11.22 18.90 -26.27
N TRP A 167 10.42 19.04 -25.21
CA TRP A 167 8.99 19.33 -25.34
C TRP A 167 8.72 20.70 -25.96
N ARG A 168 9.59 21.68 -25.71
CA ARG A 168 9.56 22.98 -26.37
C ARG A 168 9.77 22.87 -27.88
N TYR A 169 10.77 22.12 -28.32
CA TYR A 169 11.00 21.92 -29.76
C TYR A 169 9.86 21.16 -30.44
N LEU A 170 9.21 20.26 -29.71
CA LEU A 170 8.03 19.52 -30.18
C LEU A 170 6.73 20.35 -30.17
N ASN A 171 6.76 21.59 -29.66
CA ASN A 171 5.58 22.45 -29.45
C ASN A 171 4.48 21.76 -28.61
N TRP A 172 4.87 20.91 -27.66
CA TRP A 172 3.95 20.22 -26.75
C TRP A 172 3.92 20.87 -25.36
N LEU A 173 4.49 22.06 -25.23
CA LEU A 173 4.30 22.88 -24.04
C LEU A 173 2.80 23.15 -23.85
N ASP A 174 2.37 23.22 -22.60
CA ASP A 174 0.97 23.42 -22.20
C ASP A 174 -0.01 22.30 -22.62
N THR A 175 0.50 21.09 -22.87
CA THR A 175 -0.30 19.89 -23.13
C THR A 175 -0.05 18.79 -22.10
N LEU A 176 -0.87 17.73 -22.10
CA LEU A 176 -0.68 16.55 -21.24
C LEU A 176 0.38 15.57 -21.79
N TRP A 177 0.81 15.73 -23.05
CA TRP A 177 1.75 14.82 -23.71
C TRP A 177 3.09 14.65 -22.97
N PRO A 178 3.76 15.73 -22.50
CA PRO A 178 4.99 15.63 -21.74
C PRO A 178 4.88 14.79 -20.46
N LEU A 179 3.67 14.70 -19.89
CA LEU A 179 3.39 13.94 -18.68
C LEU A 179 3.03 12.49 -18.95
N MET A 180 2.65 12.14 -20.19
CA MET A 180 2.15 10.81 -20.56
C MET A 180 3.19 9.97 -21.29
N ILE A 181 3.84 10.57 -22.28
CA ILE A 181 4.71 9.87 -23.24
C ILE A 181 5.94 9.23 -22.58
N PRO A 182 6.63 9.85 -21.60
CA PRO A 182 7.76 9.21 -20.94
C PRO A 182 7.41 7.82 -20.37
N HIS A 183 6.25 7.70 -19.75
CA HIS A 183 5.78 6.45 -19.13
C HIS A 183 5.46 5.34 -20.14
N TRP A 184 5.34 5.66 -21.43
CA TRP A 184 5.11 4.67 -22.47
C TRP A 184 6.32 3.78 -22.73
N PHE A 185 7.53 4.27 -22.42
CA PHE A 185 8.79 3.58 -22.70
C PHE A 185 9.45 3.01 -21.45
N GLY A 186 8.70 2.88 -20.36
CA GLY A 186 9.22 2.48 -19.05
C GLY A 186 9.31 3.65 -18.09
N SER A 187 9.56 3.37 -16.81
CA SER A 187 9.63 4.35 -15.72
C SER A 187 10.85 4.13 -14.85
#